data_AF-A0AAU4XPY0-F1
#
_entry.id   AF-A0AAU4XPY0-F1
#
_cell.length_a   1.000
_cell.length_b   1.000
_cell.length_c   1.000
_cell.angle_alpha   90.00
_cell.angle_beta   90.00
_cell.angle_gamma   90.00
#
_symmetry.space_group_name_H-M   'P 1'
#
loop_
_entity.id
_entity.type
_entity.pdbx_description
1 polymer ?
#
loop_
_entity_poly.entity_id
_entity_poly.type
_entity_poly.pdbx_seq_one_letter_code
_entity_poly.pdbx_strand_id
1 'polypeptide(L)'
;MASVLASIEGPIVLVGHSYGGAVITNAAAGNRNVKALVYVAAFAPDKGEQLGVLLNKYPGSLIGSSVQGVPYPNPDGTTGTDLYMQADKFRAAFAAELRHLGEQAAERGASSRSAAPRTPPHQAAA
;
A
#
# COMPACT_ATOMS: atom_id res chain seq x y z
N MET A 1 -5.50 -14.16 -12.00
CA MET A 1 -5.30 -12.85 -12.67
C MET A 1 -5.21 -13.00 -14.20
N ALA A 2 -4.40 -13.92 -14.75
CA ALA A 2 -4.29 -14.10 -16.20
C ALA A 2 -5.63 -14.31 -16.93
N SER A 3 -6.54 -15.13 -16.37
CA SER A 3 -7.89 -15.35 -16.91
C SER A 3 -8.74 -14.06 -16.95
N VAL A 4 -8.63 -13.21 -15.93
CA VAL A 4 -9.33 -11.93 -15.86
C VAL A 4 -8.76 -10.95 -16.90
N LEU A 5 -7.43 -10.91 -17.08
CA LEU A 5 -6.84 -10.05 -18.09
C LEU A 5 -7.17 -10.48 -19.52
N ALA A 6 -7.36 -11.79 -19.74
CA ALA A 6 -7.75 -12.32 -21.04
C ALA A 6 -9.19 -11.97 -21.42
N SER A 7 -10.07 -11.69 -20.45
CA SER A 7 -11.46 -11.29 -20.71
C SER A 7 -11.64 -9.79 -20.92
N ILE A 8 -10.58 -8.98 -20.77
CA ILE A 8 -10.65 -7.52 -20.95
C ILE A 8 -10.18 -7.19 -22.37
N GLU A 9 -11.08 -6.57 -23.14
CA GLU A 9 -10.78 -6.07 -24.48
C GLU A 9 -10.08 -4.70 -24.40
N GLY A 10 -9.06 -4.49 -25.22
CA GLY A 10 -8.38 -3.21 -25.36
C GLY A 10 -7.22 -2.96 -24.37
N PRO A 11 -6.70 -1.72 -24.30
CA PRO A 11 -5.56 -1.36 -23.47
C PRO A 11 -5.85 -1.45 -21.97
N ILE A 12 -4.92 -2.02 -21.20
CA ILE A 12 -5.04 -2.23 -19.75
C ILE A 12 -3.95 -1.45 -18.99
N VAL A 13 -4.34 -0.81 -17.88
CA VAL A 13 -3.42 -0.30 -16.87
C VAL A 13 -3.64 -1.08 -15.58
N LEU A 14 -2.58 -1.66 -15.02
CA LEU A 14 -2.65 -2.37 -13.75
C LEU A 14 -2.12 -1.50 -12.63
N VAL A 15 -2.89 -1.40 -11.54
CA VAL A 15 -2.50 -0.67 -10.34
C VAL A 15 -2.37 -1.66 -9.19
N GLY A 16 -1.21 -1.66 -8.54
CA GLY A 16 -0.87 -2.57 -7.46
C GLY A 16 -0.47 -1.79 -6.22
N HIS A 17 -1.12 -2.07 -5.09
CA HIS A 17 -0.76 -1.54 -3.78
C HIS A 17 -0.06 -2.61 -2.93
N SER A 18 1.00 -2.26 -2.21
CA SER A 18 1.74 -3.19 -1.34
C SER A 18 2.16 -4.47 -2.10
N TYR A 19 1.81 -5.65 -1.59
CA TYR A 19 2.02 -6.95 -2.28
C TYR A 19 1.43 -7.00 -3.69
N GLY A 20 0.36 -6.24 -3.95
CA GLY A 20 -0.27 -6.15 -5.26
C GLY A 20 0.67 -5.70 -6.37
N GLY A 21 1.74 -4.96 -6.05
CA GLY A 21 2.79 -4.63 -7.01
C GLY A 21 3.43 -5.87 -7.63
N ALA A 22 3.88 -6.83 -6.82
CA ALA A 22 4.46 -8.08 -7.32
C ALA A 22 3.45 -8.91 -8.14
N VAL A 23 2.17 -8.88 -7.74
CA VAL A 23 1.09 -9.57 -8.47
C VAL A 23 0.89 -8.97 -9.86
N ILE A 24 0.83 -7.64 -9.99
CA ILE A 24 0.65 -7.00 -11.30
C ILE A 24 1.90 -7.13 -12.19
N THR A 25 3.10 -7.14 -11.60
CA THR A 25 4.35 -7.39 -12.33
C THR A 25 4.32 -8.76 -13.01
N ASN A 26 3.99 -9.82 -12.26
CA ASN A 26 3.88 -11.16 -12.81
C ASN A 26 2.71 -11.30 -13.77
N ALA A 27 1.55 -10.70 -13.48
CA ALA A 27 0.37 -10.81 -14.33
C ALA A 27 0.53 -10.11 -15.68
N ALA A 28 1.32 -9.03 -15.74
CA ALA A 28 1.59 -8.32 -16.98
C ALA A 28 2.61 -9.01 -17.88
N ALA A 29 3.45 -9.89 -17.32
CA ALA A 29 4.47 -10.59 -18.07
C ALA A 29 3.85 -11.36 -19.25
N GLY A 30 4.25 -10.99 -20.48
CA GLY A 30 3.74 -11.61 -21.72
C GLY A 30 2.35 -11.13 -22.17
N ASN A 31 1.67 -10.26 -21.42
CA ASN A 31 0.36 -9.74 -21.82
C ASN A 31 0.51 -8.43 -22.62
N ARG A 32 0.26 -8.49 -23.94
CA ARG A 32 0.41 -7.35 -24.86
C ARG A 32 -0.63 -6.24 -24.64
N ASN A 33 -1.74 -6.53 -23.98
CA ASN A 33 -2.79 -5.53 -23.73
C ASN A 33 -2.44 -4.62 -22.54
N VAL A 34 -1.56 -5.05 -21.63
CA VAL A 34 -1.08 -4.21 -20.53
C VAL A 34 -0.10 -3.16 -21.06
N LYS A 35 -0.43 -1.88 -20.87
CA LYS A 35 0.36 -0.73 -21.37
C LYS A 35 1.13 0.00 -20.28
N ALA A 36 0.69 -0.13 -19.03
CA ALA A 36 1.36 0.48 -17.89
C ALA A 36 1.13 -0.29 -16.60
N LEU A 37 2.09 -0.17 -15.68
CA LEU A 37 2.02 -0.63 -14.30
C LEU A 37 2.14 0.59 -13.39
N VAL A 38 1.24 0.69 -12.42
CA VAL A 38 1.26 1.74 -11.39
C VAL A 38 1.47 1.07 -10.04
N TYR A 39 2.54 1.47 -9.35
CA TYR A 39 2.92 0.93 -8.05
C TYR A 39 2.61 1.96 -6.98
N VAL A 40 1.74 1.62 -6.03
CA VAL A 40 1.34 2.50 -4.92
C VAL A 40 1.82 1.89 -3.61
N ALA A 41 2.87 2.45 -3.01
CA ALA A 41 3.50 1.88 -1.80
C ALA A 41 3.71 0.35 -1.93
N ALA A 42 4.20 -0.08 -3.09
CA ALA A 42 4.14 -1.47 -3.53
C ALA A 42 5.50 -2.05 -3.86
N PHE A 43 5.60 -3.38 -3.87
CA PHE A 43 6.78 -4.06 -4.41
C PHE A 43 6.85 -3.87 -5.92
N ALA A 44 8.01 -3.46 -6.42
CA ALA A 44 8.32 -3.40 -7.85
C ALA A 44 9.55 -4.28 -8.12
N PRO A 45 9.41 -5.62 -8.10
CA PRO A 45 10.54 -6.53 -8.20
C PRO A 45 11.13 -6.56 -9.62
N ASP A 46 12.46 -6.59 -9.70
CA ASP A 46 13.14 -7.00 -10.93
C ASP A 46 13.07 -8.51 -11.13
N LYS A 47 13.36 -8.98 -12.35
CA LYS A 47 13.37 -10.40 -12.68
C LYS A 47 14.39 -11.13 -11.79
N GLY A 48 13.89 -12.11 -11.02
CA GLY A 48 14.70 -12.95 -10.15
C GLY A 48 14.91 -12.38 -8.74
N GLU A 49 14.45 -11.17 -8.43
CA GLU A 49 14.48 -10.67 -7.07
C GLU A 49 13.45 -11.38 -6.17
N GLN A 50 13.85 -11.67 -4.94
CA GLN A 50 13.00 -12.31 -3.94
C GLN A 50 12.32 -11.24 -3.07
N LEU A 51 11.00 -11.33 -2.89
CA LEU A 51 10.24 -10.33 -2.13
C LEU A 51 10.70 -10.21 -0.67
N GLY A 52 11.08 -11.32 -0.04
CA GLY A 52 11.61 -11.30 1.33
C GLY A 52 12.92 -10.51 1.45
N VAL A 53 13.75 -10.52 0.41
CA VAL A 53 14.97 -9.70 0.35
C VAL A 53 14.58 -8.24 0.11
N LEU A 54 13.70 -7.98 -0.86
CA LEU A 54 13.22 -6.61 -1.16
C LEU A 54 12.58 -5.93 0.05
N LEU A 55 11.81 -6.67 0.84
CA LEU A 55 11.17 -6.16 2.06
C LEU A 55 12.18 -5.61 3.07
N ASN A 56 13.40 -6.17 3.08
CA ASN A 56 14.47 -5.83 4.01
C ASN A 56 15.63 -5.06 3.34
N LYS A 57 15.52 -4.76 2.04
CA LYS A 57 16.58 -4.08 1.26
C LYS A 57 16.80 -2.65 1.71
N TYR A 58 15.74 -1.98 2.18
CA TYR A 58 15.78 -0.61 2.68
C TYR A 58 15.39 -0.56 4.17
N PRO A 59 16.04 0.31 4.97
CA PRO A 59 15.74 0.44 6.38
C PRO A 59 14.32 1.03 6.59
N GLY A 60 13.71 0.71 7.74
CA GLY A 60 12.44 1.30 8.18
C GLY A 60 11.21 0.40 8.04
N SER A 61 11.31 -0.73 7.34
CA SER A 61 10.24 -1.73 7.31
C SER A 61 10.11 -2.41 8.69
N LEU A 62 8.90 -2.37 9.26
CA LEU A 62 8.59 -3.10 10.49
C LEU A 62 7.97 -4.47 10.22
N ILE A 63 7.67 -4.81 8.96
CA ILE A 63 6.93 -6.02 8.60
C ILE A 63 7.71 -7.27 9.02
N GLY A 64 9.01 -7.33 8.73
CA GLY A 64 9.84 -8.50 9.06
C GLY A 64 9.85 -8.83 10.56
N SER A 65 9.94 -7.81 11.41
CA SER A 65 9.92 -7.96 12.88
C SER A 65 8.52 -8.10 13.49
N SER A 66 7.47 -7.89 12.69
CA SER A 66 6.07 -7.89 13.13
C SER A 66 5.31 -9.15 12.75
N VAL A 67 5.94 -10.08 12.03
CA VAL A 67 5.35 -11.37 11.69
C VAL A 67 5.90 -12.48 12.58
N GLN A 68 5.10 -13.51 12.82
CA GLN A 68 5.51 -14.76 13.45
C GLN A 68 5.37 -15.88 12.42
N GLY A 69 6.40 -16.72 12.31
CA GLY A 69 6.33 -17.96 11.54
C GLY A 69 5.58 -19.03 12.30
N VAL A 70 4.57 -19.63 11.69
CA VAL A 70 3.83 -20.77 12.21
C VAL A 70 4.07 -21.95 11.27
N PRO A 71 4.75 -23.03 11.73
CA PRO A 71 5.01 -24.17 10.89
C PRO A 71 3.72 -24.93 10.57
N TYR A 72 3.62 -25.49 9.37
CA TYR A 72 2.54 -26.39 9.00
C TYR A 72 3.07 -27.59 8.20
N PRO A 73 2.46 -28.78 8.32
CA PRO A 73 2.89 -29.96 7.58
C PRO A 73 2.44 -29.88 6.11
N ASN A 74 3.36 -30.15 5.19
CA ASN A 74 3.04 -30.35 3.78
C ASN A 74 2.66 -31.82 3.51
N PRO A 75 1.88 -32.11 2.44
CA PRO A 75 1.50 -33.48 2.08
C PRO A 75 2.68 -34.41 1.77
N ASP A 76 3.82 -33.85 1.37
CA ASP A 76 5.07 -34.58 1.08
C ASP A 76 5.92 -34.88 2.33
N GLY A 77 5.41 -34.55 3.52
CA GLY A 77 6.10 -34.74 4.80
C GLY A 77 7.10 -33.64 5.15
N THR A 78 7.28 -32.63 4.29
CA THR A 78 8.07 -31.44 4.61
C THR A 78 7.28 -30.48 5.51
N THR A 79 7.95 -29.47 6.06
CA THR A 79 7.31 -28.41 6.86
C THR A 79 7.34 -27.10 6.10
N GLY A 80 6.16 -26.53 5.85
CA GLY A 80 5.98 -25.16 5.38
C GLY A 80 5.95 -24.18 6.55
N THR A 81 5.89 -22.88 6.25
CA THR A 81 5.75 -21.84 7.27
C THR A 81 4.76 -20.80 6.81
N ASP A 82 3.69 -20.63 7.58
CA ASP A 82 2.78 -19.50 7.45
C ASP A 82 3.33 -18.30 8.21
N LEU A 83 3.04 -17.09 7.72
CA LEU A 83 3.38 -15.86 8.41
C LEU A 83 2.12 -15.21 8.96
N TYR A 84 2.05 -15.09 10.28
CA TYR A 84 0.95 -14.39 10.97
C TYR A 84 1.43 -13.05 11.48
N MET A 85 0.61 -12.01 11.36
CA MET A 85 0.90 -10.73 11.97
C MET A 85 0.74 -10.81 13.49
N GLN A 86 1.75 -10.33 14.22
CA GLN A 86 1.67 -10.15 15.66
C GLN A 86 0.72 -8.98 15.96
N ALA A 87 -0.37 -9.26 16.67
CA ALA A 87 -1.48 -8.32 16.85
C ALA A 87 -1.07 -7.00 17.52
N ASP A 88 -0.17 -7.08 18.51
CA ASP A 88 0.40 -5.94 19.24
C ASP A 88 1.29 -5.04 18.36
N LYS A 89 1.88 -5.59 17.30
CA LYS A 89 2.77 -4.87 16.38
C LYS A 89 2.08 -4.37 15.12
N PHE A 90 0.89 -4.88 14.79
CA PHE A 90 0.14 -4.52 13.59
C PHE A 90 0.00 -3.01 13.40
N ARG A 91 -0.41 -2.29 14.46
CA ARG A 91 -0.64 -0.84 14.37
C ARG A 91 0.63 -0.08 14.00
N ALA A 92 1.77 -0.46 14.59
CA ALA A 92 3.05 0.17 14.26
C ALA A 92 3.46 -0.15 12.82
N ALA A 93 3.22 -1.37 12.34
CA ALA A 93 3.64 -1.80 11.01
C ALA A 93 2.76 -1.27 9.86
N PHE A 94 1.45 -1.10 10.08
CA PHE A 94 0.49 -0.74 9.02
C PHE A 94 -0.25 0.58 9.23
N ALA A 95 -0.31 1.09 10.46
CA ALA A 95 -1.14 2.22 10.85
C ALA A 95 -0.36 3.26 11.65
N ALA A 96 0.96 3.33 11.47
CA ALA A 96 1.83 4.27 12.18
C ALA A 96 1.36 5.72 12.00
N GLU A 97 0.93 6.08 10.79
CA GLU A 97 0.47 7.43 10.45
C GLU A 97 -0.89 7.79 11.06
N LEU A 98 -1.71 6.82 11.45
CA LEU A 98 -2.97 7.10 12.14
C LEU A 98 -2.76 7.69 13.55
N ARG A 99 -1.54 7.62 14.10
CA ARG A 99 -1.18 8.38 15.32
C ARG A 99 -1.20 9.89 15.06
N HIS A 100 -0.66 10.31 13.92
CA HIS A 100 -0.58 11.72 13.58
C HIS A 100 -1.92 12.31 13.17
N LEU A 101 -2.92 11.54 12.75
CA LEU A 101 -4.25 12.11 12.48
C LEU A 101 -4.96 12.60 13.76
N GLY A 102 -4.72 11.97 14.92
CA GLY A 102 -5.23 12.46 16.21
C GLY A 102 -4.53 13.73 16.67
N GLU A 103 -3.20 13.77 16.54
CA GLU A 103 -2.37 14.92 16.90
C GLU A 103 -2.55 16.09 15.92
N GLN A 104 -2.56 15.84 14.61
CA GLN A 104 -2.79 16.86 13.59
C GLN A 104 -4.24 17.37 13.60
N ALA A 105 -5.24 16.56 13.97
CA ALA A 105 -6.59 17.07 14.19
C ALA A 105 -6.65 17.99 15.41
N ALA A 106 -5.91 17.69 16.47
CA ALA A 106 -5.78 18.57 17.64
C ALA A 106 -5.02 19.88 17.29
N GLU A 107 -3.93 19.82 16.53
CA GLU A 107 -3.19 21.01 16.07
C GLU A 107 -3.99 21.86 15.06
N ARG A 108 -4.72 21.23 14.13
CA ARG A 108 -5.62 21.94 13.20
C ARG A 108 -6.85 22.50 13.91
N GLY A 109 -7.34 21.84 14.96
CA GLY A 109 -8.39 22.36 15.85
C GLY A 109 -7.91 23.55 16.69
N ALA A 110 -6.64 23.56 17.14
CA ALA A 110 -6.06 24.67 17.89
C ALA A 110 -5.73 25.90 17.03
N SER A 111 -5.41 25.70 15.74
CA SER A 111 -5.10 26.78 14.79
C SER A 111 -6.32 27.35 14.05
N SER A 112 -7.46 26.66 14.05
CA SER A 112 -8.72 27.16 13.50
C SER A 112 -9.48 28.04 14.50
N ARG A 113 -8.93 29.21 14.84
CA ARG A 113 -9.77 30.31 15.37
C ARG A 113 -10.52 30.95 14.20
N SER A 114 -11.84 31.08 14.38
CA SER A 114 -12.81 31.55 13.38
C SER A 114 -12.34 32.81 12.64
N ALA A 115 -12.16 32.69 11.32
CA ALA A 115 -12.18 33.84 10.43
C ALA A 115 -13.66 34.23 10.22
N ALA A 116 -14.17 35.11 11.08
CA ALA A 116 -15.46 35.74 10.84
C ALA A 116 -15.41 36.47 9.48
N PRO A 117 -16.41 36.29 8.60
CA PRO A 117 -16.39 36.92 7.29
C PRO A 117 -16.50 38.44 7.44
N ARG A 118 -15.49 39.17 6.93
CA ARG A 118 -15.56 40.62 6.77
C ARG A 118 -16.43 40.92 5.55
N THR A 119 -17.59 41.53 5.77
CA THR A 119 -18.45 42.04 4.69
C THR A 119 -17.73 43.20 3.99
N PRO A 120 -17.49 43.16 2.66
CA PRO A 120 -16.92 44.29 1.94
C PRO A 120 -17.94 45.42 1.76
N PRO A 121 -17.53 46.71 1.73
CA PRO A 121 -18.45 47.83 1.57
C PRO A 121 -19.02 47.88 0.15
N HIS A 122 -20.34 48.07 0.05
CA HIS A 122 -21.06 48.31 -1.20
C HIS A 122 -20.51 49.53 -1.94
N GLN A 123 -20.10 49.36 -3.20
CA GLN A 123 -20.03 50.47 -4.15
C GLN A 123 -21.46 50.83 -4.58
N ALA A 124 -21.87 52.06 -4.24
CA ALA A 124 -23.09 52.66 -4.75
C ALA A 124 -22.84 53.14 -6.19
N ALA A 125 -23.75 52.79 -7.09
CA ALA A 125 -23.80 53.29 -8.45
C ALA A 125 -24.17 54.78 -8.48
N ALA A 126 -23.52 55.52 -9.37
CA ALA A 126 -24.04 56.69 -10.07
C ALA A 126 -23.37 56.75 -11.45
#